data_AF-A0A098S0C8-F1
#
_entry.id   AF-A0A098S0C8-F1
#
_cell.length_a   1.000
_cell.length_b   1.000
_cell.length_c   1.000
_cell.angle_alpha   90.00
_cell.angle_beta   90.00
_cell.angle_gamma   90.00
#
_symmetry.space_group_name_H-M   'P 1'
#
loop_
_entity.id
_entity.type
_entity.pdbx_description
1 polymer ?
#
loop_
_entity_poly.entity_id
_entity_poly.type
_entity_poly.pdbx_seq_one_letter_code
_entity_poly.pdbx_strand_id
1 'polypeptide(L)'
;MKRFRTLILLTTLALPFSLLAQAQTIFAVQEYGAKGDGATVNTQAIQAAINAAHEAGGGRVLISGGTFLSGTLVLRSGVEIHVTAGDTLLGSPYLRDYPDMEQRTIRSYTERYSRKAFIYAESATDIALTGRGMIHGNSYAPEFKAAEHDRDKPLGMRLISCKRVKVEAGYTRQDS
;
A
#
# COMPACT_ATOMS: atom_id res chain seq x y z
N MET A 1 -13.90 -73.21 -14.41
CA MET A 1 -12.89 -72.52 -13.56
C MET A 1 -12.94 -71.03 -13.88
N LYS A 2 -13.63 -70.22 -13.05
CA LYS A 2 -13.83 -68.77 -13.28
C LYS A 2 -12.71 -67.99 -12.59
N ARG A 3 -11.97 -67.17 -13.33
CA ARG A 3 -10.86 -66.33 -12.84
C ARG A 3 -11.44 -65.06 -12.22
N PHE A 4 -11.29 -64.89 -10.90
CA PHE A 4 -11.64 -63.67 -10.17
C PHE A 4 -10.58 -62.60 -10.43
N ARG A 5 -11.00 -61.44 -10.94
CA ARG A 5 -10.17 -60.23 -11.04
C ARG A 5 -10.44 -59.37 -9.81
N THR A 6 -9.47 -59.30 -8.90
CA THR A 6 -9.52 -58.43 -7.71
C THR A 6 -9.26 -56.98 -8.14
N LEU A 7 -10.26 -56.12 -7.97
CA LEU A 7 -10.17 -54.67 -8.21
C LEU A 7 -9.85 -53.99 -6.86
N ILE A 8 -8.63 -53.47 -6.70
CA ILE A 8 -8.23 -52.70 -5.52
C ILE A 8 -8.69 -51.26 -5.74
N LEU A 9 -9.66 -50.82 -4.94
CA LEU A 9 -10.16 -49.44 -4.93
C LEU A 9 -9.26 -48.61 -4.01
N LEU A 10 -8.31 -47.85 -4.57
CA LEU A 10 -7.56 -46.84 -3.83
C LEU A 10 -8.48 -45.64 -3.54
N THR A 11 -9.01 -45.55 -2.32
CA THR A 11 -9.68 -44.35 -1.83
C THR A 11 -8.62 -43.33 -1.42
N THR A 12 -8.36 -42.34 -2.29
CA THR A 12 -7.57 -41.16 -1.94
C THR A 12 -8.35 -40.34 -0.91
N LEU A 13 -7.90 -40.39 0.34
CA LEU A 13 -8.37 -39.51 1.41
C LEU A 13 -7.87 -38.09 1.09
N ALA A 14 -8.68 -37.34 0.34
CA ALA A 14 -8.47 -35.92 0.13
C ALA A 14 -8.67 -35.23 1.49
N LEU A 15 -7.56 -34.97 2.19
CA LEU A 15 -7.54 -34.06 3.33
C LEU A 15 -8.14 -32.74 2.86
N PRO A 16 -9.24 -32.25 3.48
CA PRO A 16 -9.76 -30.95 3.13
C PRO A 16 -8.67 -29.95 3.48
N PHE A 17 -8.06 -29.36 2.44
CA PHE A 17 -7.16 -28.23 2.56
C PHE A 17 -7.97 -27.13 3.23
N SER A 18 -7.88 -27.08 4.55
CA SER A 18 -8.66 -26.18 5.38
C SER A 18 -8.16 -24.79 5.04
N LEU A 19 -9.00 -24.03 4.32
CA LEU A 19 -8.88 -22.60 4.15
C LEU A 19 -9.00 -21.97 5.55
N LEU A 20 -7.90 -21.98 6.29
CA LEU A 20 -7.74 -21.04 7.38
C LEU A 20 -7.75 -19.66 6.72
N ALA A 21 -8.88 -18.97 6.80
CA ALA A 21 -8.92 -17.53 6.60
C ALA A 21 -7.97 -16.95 7.64
N GLN A 22 -6.73 -16.69 7.23
CA GLN A 22 -5.70 -16.21 8.12
C GLN A 22 -6.13 -14.80 8.56
N ALA A 23 -6.50 -14.67 9.83
CA ALA A 23 -6.79 -13.36 10.41
C ALA A 23 -5.54 -12.51 10.22
N GLN A 24 -5.66 -11.47 9.40
CA GLN A 24 -4.55 -10.61 9.07
C GLN A 24 -4.19 -9.77 10.29
N THR A 25 -2.93 -9.83 10.73
CA THR A 25 -2.43 -9.03 11.84
C THR A 25 -2.61 -7.54 11.55
N ILE A 26 -3.12 -6.79 12.54
CA ILE A 26 -3.40 -5.36 12.41
C ILE A 26 -2.27 -4.55 13.04
N PHE A 27 -1.82 -3.52 12.33
CA PHE A 27 -0.79 -2.58 12.72
C PHE A 27 -1.41 -1.18 12.69
N ALA A 28 -1.97 -0.73 13.81
CA ALA A 28 -2.60 0.59 13.90
C ALA A 28 -1.53 1.69 13.95
N VAL A 29 -1.62 2.69 13.08
CA VAL A 29 -0.55 3.69 12.94
C VAL A 29 -0.32 4.55 14.18
N GLN A 30 -1.30 4.66 15.07
CA GLN A 30 -1.19 5.33 16.36
C GLN A 30 -0.23 4.62 17.32
N GLU A 31 -0.13 3.28 17.24
CA GLU A 31 0.82 2.50 18.03
C GLU A 31 2.28 2.82 17.62
N TYR A 32 2.45 3.43 16.45
CA TYR A 32 3.73 3.91 15.92
C TYR A 32 3.89 5.43 16.06
N GLY A 33 2.97 6.11 16.75
CA GLY A 33 3.03 7.54 17.05
C GLY A 33 2.34 8.45 16.04
N ALA A 34 1.58 7.91 15.08
CA ALA A 34 0.83 8.74 14.15
C ALA A 34 -0.34 9.47 14.83
N LYS A 35 -0.61 10.70 14.39
CA LYS A 35 -1.69 11.56 14.87
C LYS A 35 -2.64 11.90 13.72
N GLY A 36 -3.92 11.57 13.91
CA GLY A 36 -4.99 11.81 12.92
C GLY A 36 -5.54 13.25 12.94
N ASP A 37 -4.71 14.24 13.26
CA ASP A 37 -5.12 15.63 13.53
C ASP A 37 -5.21 16.52 12.26
N GLY A 38 -4.86 15.99 11.08
CA GLY A 38 -4.85 16.75 9.85
C GLY A 38 -3.72 17.81 9.75
N ALA A 39 -2.74 17.79 10.65
CA ALA A 39 -1.65 18.77 10.69
C ALA A 39 -0.26 18.14 10.86
N THR A 40 -0.14 17.09 11.68
CA THR A 40 1.11 16.38 11.93
C THR A 40 1.52 15.56 10.70
N VAL A 41 2.76 15.71 10.24
CA VAL A 41 3.33 14.84 9.19
C VAL A 41 3.74 13.50 9.81
N ASN A 42 3.02 12.44 9.44
CA ASN A 42 3.09 11.11 10.04
C ASN A 42 3.97 10.11 9.25
N THR A 43 4.77 10.58 8.28
CA THR A 43 5.51 9.71 7.34
C THR A 43 6.32 8.63 8.05
N GLN A 44 7.06 9.00 9.10
CA GLN A 44 7.90 8.07 9.86
C GLN A 44 7.08 7.02 10.61
N ALA A 45 6.01 7.43 11.28
CA ALA A 45 5.13 6.54 12.04
C ALA A 45 4.43 5.53 11.14
N ILE A 46 3.85 6.00 10.02
CA ILE A 46 3.15 5.12 9.07
C ILE A 46 4.15 4.19 8.37
N GLN A 47 5.34 4.67 8.01
CA GLN A 47 6.37 3.80 7.43
C GLN A 47 6.86 2.74 8.42
N ALA A 48 6.96 3.05 9.70
CA ALA A 48 7.29 2.08 10.74
C ALA A 48 6.22 0.98 10.84
N ALA A 49 4.94 1.34 10.79
CA ALA A 49 3.84 0.37 10.74
C ALA A 49 3.91 -0.54 9.50
N ILE A 50 4.21 0.02 8.33
CA ILE A 50 4.41 -0.74 7.08
C ILE A 50 5.58 -1.73 7.21
N ASN A 51 6.70 -1.29 7.77
CA ASN A 51 7.87 -2.14 7.94
C ASN A 51 7.58 -3.28 8.93
N ALA A 52 6.94 -2.98 10.07
CA ALA A 52 6.56 -3.99 11.05
C ALA A 52 5.57 -5.02 10.47
N ALA A 53 4.58 -4.57 9.69
CA ALA A 53 3.65 -5.47 9.00
C ALA A 53 4.36 -6.41 8.03
N HIS A 54 5.34 -5.90 7.29
CA HIS A 54 6.14 -6.72 6.38
C HIS A 54 7.01 -7.73 7.13
N GLU A 55 7.70 -7.29 8.18
CA GLU A 55 8.60 -8.11 9.00
C GLU A 55 7.84 -9.24 9.72
N ALA A 56 6.57 -9.02 10.06
CA ALA A 56 5.68 -10.03 10.61
C ALA A 56 5.18 -11.07 9.58
N GLY A 57 5.63 -11.01 8.33
CA GLY A 57 5.20 -11.89 7.24
C GLY A 57 3.96 -11.43 6.48
N GLY A 58 3.53 -10.17 6.71
CA GLY A 58 2.36 -9.57 6.11
C GLY A 58 1.37 -9.07 7.16
N GLY A 59 0.51 -8.13 6.76
CA GLY A 59 -0.40 -7.49 7.71
C GLY A 59 -1.20 -6.34 7.12
N ARG A 60 -2.12 -5.83 7.93
CA ARG A 60 -2.92 -4.64 7.63
C ARG A 60 -2.42 -3.47 8.45
N VAL A 61 -1.86 -2.48 7.77
CA VAL A 61 -1.62 -1.15 8.34
C VAL A 61 -2.96 -0.40 8.36
N LEU A 62 -3.48 -0.14 9.55
CA LEU A 62 -4.79 0.47 9.74
C LEU A 62 -4.66 1.98 9.90
N ILE A 63 -5.26 2.73 8.98
CA ILE A 63 -5.47 4.17 9.06
C ILE A 63 -6.90 4.40 9.52
N SER A 64 -7.08 4.82 10.78
CA SER A 64 -8.40 5.12 11.30
C SER A 64 -8.39 6.22 12.37
N GLY A 65 -9.49 6.93 12.56
CA GLY A 65 -9.64 7.94 13.61
C GLY A 65 -9.16 9.34 13.24
N GLY A 66 -9.29 9.73 11.96
CA GLY A 66 -9.03 11.09 11.51
C GLY A 66 -8.29 11.20 10.17
N THR A 67 -7.58 12.31 10.01
CA THR A 67 -6.81 12.64 8.81
C THR A 67 -5.33 12.58 9.11
N PHE A 68 -4.61 11.73 8.37
CA PHE A 68 -3.19 11.48 8.57
C PHE A 68 -2.40 12.04 7.39
N LEU A 69 -1.64 13.12 7.61
CA LEU A 69 -0.76 13.67 6.60
C LEU A 69 0.49 12.79 6.48
N SER A 70 0.95 12.54 5.25
CA SER A 70 2.19 11.81 5.01
C SER A 70 2.86 12.27 3.71
N GLY A 71 4.18 12.26 3.73
CA GLY A 71 5.01 12.24 2.53
C GLY A 71 5.01 10.85 1.88
N THR A 72 6.08 10.55 1.14
CA THR A 72 6.24 9.25 0.46
C THR A 72 6.12 8.07 1.43
N LEU A 73 5.24 7.12 1.11
CA LEU A 73 5.15 5.81 1.76
C LEU A 73 5.61 4.72 0.80
N VAL A 74 6.53 3.89 1.25
CA VAL A 74 7.09 2.77 0.51
C VAL A 74 6.41 1.48 0.96
N LEU A 75 5.51 0.95 0.12
CA LEU A 75 4.87 -0.34 0.34
C LEU A 75 5.89 -1.48 0.24
N ARG A 76 5.67 -2.50 1.06
CA ARG A 76 6.46 -3.73 1.14
C ARG A 76 5.56 -4.93 0.86
N SER A 77 6.14 -6.06 0.46
CA SER A 77 5.37 -7.26 0.13
C SER A 77 4.52 -7.74 1.33
N GLY A 78 3.31 -8.23 1.05
CA GLY A 78 2.39 -8.72 2.08
C GLY A 78 1.66 -7.62 2.88
N VAL A 79 1.84 -6.34 2.53
CA VAL A 79 1.25 -5.21 3.26
C VAL A 79 -0.02 -4.71 2.58
N GLU A 80 -1.08 -4.61 3.38
CA GLU A 80 -2.29 -3.86 3.06
C GLU A 80 -2.30 -2.54 3.84
N ILE A 81 -2.46 -1.40 3.15
CA ILE A 81 -2.93 -0.17 3.81
C ILE A 81 -4.46 -0.16 3.73
N HIS A 82 -5.11 -0.11 4.89
CA HIS A 82 -6.57 -0.06 5.00
C HIS A 82 -6.99 1.28 5.59
N VAL A 83 -7.73 2.08 4.82
CA VAL A 83 -8.29 3.36 5.30
C VAL A 83 -9.75 3.15 5.69
N THR A 84 -10.07 3.32 6.97
CA THR A 84 -11.43 3.13 7.48
C THR A 84 -12.38 4.21 6.94
N ALA A 85 -13.67 3.88 6.84
CA ALA A 85 -14.69 4.79 6.37
C ALA A 85 -14.70 6.11 7.16
N GLY A 86 -14.69 7.25 6.46
CA GLY A 86 -14.64 8.58 7.08
C GLY A 86 -13.23 9.08 7.42
N ASP A 87 -12.21 8.20 7.36
CA ASP A 87 -10.82 8.55 7.62
C ASP A 87 -10.07 8.87 6.32
N THR A 88 -8.98 9.64 6.41
CA THR A 88 -8.22 10.09 5.25
C THR A 88 -6.73 9.88 5.44
N LEU A 89 -6.09 9.25 4.45
CA LEU A 89 -4.64 9.30 4.24
C LEU A 89 -4.34 10.42 3.22
N LEU A 90 -3.78 11.53 3.71
CA LEU A 90 -3.62 12.77 2.96
C LEU A 90 -2.14 13.00 2.61
N GLY A 91 -1.85 13.33 1.36
CA GLY A 91 -0.53 13.76 0.93
C GLY A 91 -0.11 15.05 1.62
N SER A 92 1.11 15.07 2.16
CA SER A 92 1.74 16.27 2.68
C SER A 92 1.71 17.40 1.64
N PRO A 93 1.46 18.65 2.04
CA PRO A 93 1.52 19.79 1.13
C PRO A 93 2.96 20.24 0.81
N TYR A 94 3.99 19.60 1.39
CA TYR A 94 5.39 20.06 1.31
C TYR A 94 6.23 19.16 0.39
N LEU A 95 6.94 19.76 -0.59
CA LEU A 95 7.81 19.04 -1.52
C LEU A 95 8.94 18.27 -0.84
N ARG A 96 9.45 18.79 0.30
CA ARG A 96 10.52 18.15 1.09
C ARG A 96 10.15 16.76 1.63
N ASP A 97 8.85 16.47 1.75
CA ASP A 97 8.38 15.18 2.29
C ASP A 97 8.33 14.09 1.21
N TYR A 98 8.70 14.44 -0.03
CA TYR A 98 8.74 13.53 -1.18
C TYR A 98 10.17 13.40 -1.73
N PRO A 99 11.00 12.53 -1.14
CA PRO A 99 12.33 12.26 -1.67
C PRO A 99 12.27 11.63 -3.05
N ASP A 100 13.36 11.77 -3.81
CA ASP A 100 13.50 11.07 -5.08
C ASP A 100 13.64 9.57 -4.84
N MET A 101 12.74 8.81 -5.46
CA MET A 101 12.78 7.36 -5.42
C MET A 101 13.65 6.86 -6.57
N GLU A 102 14.76 6.23 -6.21
CA GLU A 102 15.60 5.55 -7.18
C GLU A 102 14.95 4.25 -7.63
N GLN A 103 14.58 4.19 -8.90
CA GLN A 103 14.12 2.96 -9.54
C GLN A 103 15.32 2.03 -9.74
N ARG A 104 15.24 0.79 -9.24
CA ARG A 104 16.37 -0.15 -9.17
C ARG A 104 16.33 -1.25 -10.22
N THR A 105 15.15 -1.59 -10.74
CA THR A 105 14.95 -2.83 -11.51
C THR A 105 14.82 -2.64 -13.01
N ILE A 106 14.23 -1.54 -13.46
CA ILE A 106 14.02 -1.25 -14.89
C ILE A 106 14.36 0.22 -15.10
N ARG A 107 14.88 0.64 -16.25
CA ARG A 107 14.89 2.07 -16.60
C ARG A 107 13.59 2.39 -17.30
N SER A 108 12.69 3.13 -16.65
CA SER A 108 11.43 3.54 -17.27
C SER A 108 11.53 4.97 -17.79
N TYR A 109 10.94 5.26 -18.95
CA TYR A 109 10.77 6.64 -19.42
C TYR A 109 10.00 7.50 -18.40
N THR A 110 9.20 6.89 -17.52
CA THR A 110 8.46 7.60 -16.48
C THR A 110 9.33 8.28 -15.42
N GLU A 111 10.59 7.87 -15.28
CA GLU A 111 11.57 8.59 -14.44
C GLU A 111 11.83 10.01 -14.92
N ARG A 112 11.54 10.31 -16.20
CA ARG A 112 11.64 11.67 -16.75
C ARG A 112 10.46 12.56 -16.35
N TYR A 113 9.32 11.96 -15.96
CA TYR A 113 8.12 12.71 -15.57
C TYR A 113 8.12 13.13 -14.11
N SER A 114 8.60 12.29 -13.20
CA SER A 114 8.89 12.61 -11.80
C SER A 114 9.53 11.38 -11.14
N ARG A 115 10.43 11.60 -10.18
CA ARG A 115 11.00 10.53 -9.35
C ARG A 115 10.33 10.44 -7.99
N LYS A 116 9.34 11.29 -7.73
CA LYS A 116 8.64 11.41 -6.46
C LYS A 116 7.27 10.74 -6.55
N ALA A 117 6.81 10.14 -5.46
CA ALA A 117 5.49 9.54 -5.40
C ALA A 117 4.94 9.56 -3.98
N PHE A 118 3.64 9.75 -3.80
CA PHE A 118 3.01 9.63 -2.49
C PHE A 118 2.96 8.17 -2.05
N ILE A 119 2.45 7.26 -2.89
CA ILE A 119 2.55 5.82 -2.66
C ILE A 119 3.56 5.22 -3.64
N TYR A 120 4.62 4.59 -3.13
CA TYR A 120 5.65 3.94 -3.92
C TYR A 120 5.74 2.45 -3.62
N ALA A 121 5.94 1.62 -4.64
CA ALA A 121 6.34 0.23 -4.47
C ALA A 121 7.22 -0.21 -5.65
N GLU A 122 8.23 -1.02 -5.37
CA GLU A 122 9.05 -1.64 -6.42
C GLU A 122 9.32 -3.11 -6.09
N SER A 123 9.06 -3.99 -7.07
CA SER A 123 9.22 -5.44 -6.95
C SER A 123 8.49 -6.08 -5.76
N ALA A 124 7.46 -5.39 -5.23
CA ALA A 124 6.65 -5.88 -4.14
C ALA A 124 5.58 -6.87 -4.65
N THR A 125 5.20 -7.81 -3.80
CA THR A 125 4.17 -8.80 -4.11
C THR A 125 3.13 -8.85 -2.99
N ASP A 126 1.86 -9.08 -3.33
CA ASP A 126 0.75 -9.11 -2.35
C ASP A 126 0.62 -7.78 -1.60
N ILE A 127 0.47 -6.69 -2.36
CA ILE A 127 0.23 -5.36 -1.80
C ILE A 127 -1.20 -4.92 -2.04
N ALA A 128 -1.79 -4.25 -1.05
CA ALA A 128 -3.16 -3.81 -1.15
C ALA A 128 -3.37 -2.39 -0.60
N LEU A 129 -4.24 -1.62 -1.26
CA LEU A 129 -4.79 -0.35 -0.79
C LEU A 129 -6.31 -0.50 -0.74
N THR A 130 -6.87 -0.55 0.46
CA THR A 130 -8.27 -0.97 0.67
C THR A 130 -8.98 -0.08 1.68
N GLY A 131 -10.25 -0.42 1.93
CA GLY A 131 -11.10 0.29 2.88
C GLY A 131 -12.02 1.29 2.17
N ARG A 132 -12.88 1.92 2.97
CA ARG A 132 -13.90 2.87 2.47
C ARG A 132 -13.55 4.32 2.78
N GLY A 133 -12.38 4.55 3.37
CA GLY A 133 -11.81 5.88 3.55
C GLY A 133 -11.15 6.39 2.27
N MET A 134 -10.50 7.54 2.40
CA MET A 134 -9.95 8.28 1.26
C MET A 134 -8.42 8.24 1.27
N ILE A 135 -7.84 7.98 0.09
CA ILE A 135 -6.43 8.27 -0.19
C ILE A 135 -6.38 9.51 -1.09
N HIS A 136 -5.88 10.62 -0.55
CA HIS A 136 -5.93 11.93 -1.21
C HIS A 136 -4.51 12.47 -1.47
N GLY A 137 -4.11 12.58 -2.74
CA GLY A 137 -2.73 12.99 -3.11
C GLY A 137 -2.39 14.47 -2.91
N ASN A 138 -3.37 15.32 -2.59
CA ASN A 138 -3.18 16.74 -2.29
C ASN A 138 -2.48 17.55 -3.41
N SER A 139 -2.82 17.26 -4.67
CA SER A 139 -2.10 17.78 -5.85
C SER A 139 -2.17 19.30 -6.04
N TYR A 140 -3.11 19.99 -5.38
CA TYR A 140 -3.29 21.44 -5.47
C TYR A 140 -2.58 22.23 -4.35
N ALA A 141 -1.77 21.57 -3.52
CA ALA A 141 -0.98 22.23 -2.50
C ALA A 141 -0.15 23.40 -3.11
N PRO A 142 -0.02 24.54 -2.41
CA PRO A 142 0.68 25.71 -2.94
C PRO A 142 2.09 25.42 -3.47
N GLU A 143 2.88 24.61 -2.77
CA GLU A 143 4.24 24.24 -3.22
C GLU A 143 4.23 23.43 -4.52
N PHE A 144 3.22 22.58 -4.74
CA PHE A 144 3.11 21.81 -5.98
C PHE A 144 2.71 22.71 -7.15
N LYS A 145 1.83 23.70 -6.92
CA LYS A 145 1.47 24.68 -7.95
C LYS A 145 2.62 25.63 -8.29
N ALA A 146 3.47 25.92 -7.31
CA ALA A 146 4.64 26.78 -7.48
C ALA A 146 5.88 26.05 -8.01
N ALA A 147 5.83 24.72 -8.15
CA ALA A 147 6.93 23.93 -8.67
C ALA A 147 7.29 24.37 -10.10
N GLU A 148 8.58 24.64 -10.34
CA GLU A 148 9.07 25.12 -11.64
C GLU A 148 8.87 24.09 -12.75
N HIS A 149 9.02 22.80 -12.42
CA HIS A 149 8.85 21.72 -13.38
C HIS A 149 7.88 20.65 -12.89
N ASP A 150 7.17 20.02 -13.83
CA ASP A 150 6.27 18.91 -13.52
C ASP A 150 6.96 17.75 -12.80
N ARG A 151 8.24 17.53 -13.09
CA ARG A 151 9.10 16.50 -12.45
C ARG A 151 9.40 16.70 -10.99
N ASP A 152 9.19 17.92 -10.49
CA ASP A 152 9.40 18.23 -9.09
C ASP A 152 8.18 17.85 -8.25
N LYS A 153 7.02 17.62 -8.88
CA LYS A 153 5.79 17.20 -8.20
C LYS A 153 5.75 15.69 -7.96
N PRO A 154 5.22 15.24 -6.80
CA PRO A 154 5.01 13.82 -6.58
C PRO A 154 3.87 13.28 -7.44
N LEU A 155 4.07 12.08 -8.00
CA LEU A 155 2.97 11.27 -8.52
C LEU A 155 2.07 10.81 -7.37
N GLY A 156 0.81 10.56 -7.64
CA GLY A 156 -0.10 9.97 -6.66
C GLY A 156 0.35 8.57 -6.20
N MET A 157 0.58 7.70 -7.16
CA MET A 157 1.04 6.34 -6.91
C MET A 157 1.98 5.88 -8.02
N ARG A 158 3.05 5.18 -7.63
CA ARG A 158 4.03 4.59 -8.54
C ARG A 158 4.38 3.18 -8.09
N LEU A 159 3.88 2.19 -8.84
CA LEU A 159 4.13 0.77 -8.60
C LEU A 159 4.93 0.19 -9.77
N ILE A 160 6.13 -0.31 -9.49
CA ILE A 160 7.07 -0.81 -10.52
C ILE A 160 7.28 -2.30 -10.29
N SER A 161 7.10 -3.11 -11.34
CA SER A 161 7.37 -4.56 -11.29
C SER A 161 6.65 -5.31 -10.15
N CYS A 162 5.53 -4.79 -9.66
CA CYS A 162 4.78 -5.38 -8.56
C CYS A 162 3.83 -6.49 -9.05
N LYS A 163 3.55 -7.48 -8.20
CA LYS A 163 2.66 -8.61 -8.51
C LYS A 163 1.54 -8.71 -7.49
N ARG A 164 0.35 -9.15 -7.91
CA ARG A 164 -0.82 -9.31 -7.03
C ARG A 164 -1.10 -8.02 -6.24
N VAL A 165 -1.36 -6.96 -7.00
CA VAL A 165 -1.68 -5.62 -6.49
C VAL A 165 -3.19 -5.49 -6.42
N LYS A 166 -3.70 -5.04 -5.27
CA LYS A 166 -5.13 -4.77 -5.06
C LYS A 166 -5.33 -3.29 -4.71
N VAL A 167 -6.25 -2.61 -5.41
CA VAL A 167 -6.63 -1.22 -5.12
C VAL A 167 -8.16 -1.14 -5.12
N GLU A 168 -8.73 -0.93 -3.95
CA GLU A 168 -10.19 -0.80 -3.72
C GLU A 168 -10.55 0.46 -2.92
N ALA A 169 -9.57 1.09 -2.27
CA ALA A 169 -9.79 2.35 -1.57
C ALA A 169 -10.24 3.46 -2.53
N GLY A 170 -11.07 4.38 -2.04
CA GLY A 170 -11.43 5.60 -2.77
C GLY A 170 -10.19 6.44 -3.03
N TYR A 171 -9.63 6.34 -4.23
CA TYR A 171 -8.57 7.23 -4.71
C TYR A 171 -9.23 8.37 -5.48
N THR A 172 -9.33 9.55 -4.88
CA THR A 172 -9.94 10.70 -5.53
C THR A 172 -8.85 11.59 -6.10
N ARG A 173 -8.90 11.79 -7.43
CA ARG A 173 -8.21 12.89 -8.09
C ARG A 173 -8.99 14.16 -7.74
N GLN A 174 -8.30 15.19 -7.25
CA GLN A 174 -8.95 16.47 -7.03
C GLN A 174 -9.37 17.04 -8.39
N ASP A 175 -10.68 17.13 -8.62
CA ASP A 175 -11.24 17.82 -9.77
C ASP A 175 -11.12 19.34 -9.54
N SER A 176 -10.66 20.04 -10.57
CA SER A 176 -10.42 21.49 -10.62
C SER A 176 -11.70 22.31 -10.50
#